data_AF-A0A7S3W0D9-F1
#
_entry.id   AF-A0A7S3W0D9-F1
#
_cell.length_a   1.000
_cell.length_b   1.000
_cell.length_c   1.000
_cell.angle_alpha   90.00
_cell.angle_beta   90.00
_cell.angle_gamma   90.00
#
_symmetry.space_group_name_H-M   'P 1'
#
loop_
_entity.id
_entity.type
_entity.pdbx_description
1 polymer ?
#
loop_
_entity_poly.entity_id
_entity_poly.type
_entity_poly.pdbx_seq_one_letter_code
_entity_poly.pdbx_strand_id
1 'polypeptide(L)'
;LALQSHPINWISSHRHHHGACDTESDVHSPKDGFWWAHAGWLLDQTGTWMRCDKNNASDLQGQWFYRMLQATYPLHAIVLPIAGLYAFGGLPCVLWGFFFRVVWVWHVTWAVNSVSHVWGFQDWNTGDISMNNWLIGILAFGEGWHNNHHAFENSSRHGLKWWQVDMTWYTIKVLEFFGLAWDLKYPTESKMRKLSWDNANAAEAVA
;
A
#
# COMPACT_ATOMS: atom_id res chain seq x y z
N LEU A 1 -1.11 2.54 -14.58
CA LEU A 1 0.26 2.27 -15.09
C LEU A 1 1.07 1.30 -14.22
N ALA A 2 0.81 1.22 -12.91
CA ALA A 2 1.55 0.34 -11.98
C ALA A 2 1.33 -1.17 -12.18
N LEU A 3 0.29 -1.56 -12.94
CA LEU A 3 -0.07 -2.96 -13.22
C LEU A 3 -0.29 -3.82 -11.96
N GLN A 4 -1.03 -3.30 -10.98
CA GLN A 4 -1.39 -4.02 -9.75
C GLN A 4 -2.90 -4.28 -9.67
N SER A 5 -3.58 -4.40 -10.81
CA SER A 5 -5.05 -4.39 -10.92
C SER A 5 -5.67 -2.98 -10.90
N HIS A 6 -6.98 -2.91 -11.15
CA HIS A 6 -7.75 -1.66 -11.10
C HIS A 6 -8.06 -1.26 -9.64
N PRO A 7 -8.31 0.03 -9.35
CA PRO A 7 -8.42 0.52 -7.97
C PRO A 7 -9.45 -0.20 -7.10
N ILE A 8 -10.63 -0.55 -7.66
CA ILE A 8 -11.68 -1.28 -6.92
C ILE A 8 -11.15 -2.62 -6.38
N ASN A 9 -10.42 -3.39 -7.18
CA ASN A 9 -9.90 -4.68 -6.76
C ASN A 9 -8.74 -4.51 -5.77
N TRP A 10 -7.81 -3.59 -6.06
CA TRP A 10 -6.69 -3.32 -5.17
C TRP A 10 -7.15 -2.90 -3.77
N ILE A 11 -8.11 -1.97 -3.67
CA ILE A 11 -8.67 -1.52 -2.38
C ILE A 11 -9.43 -2.65 -1.68
N SER A 12 -10.18 -3.47 -2.41
CA SER A 12 -10.88 -4.63 -1.83
C SER A 12 -9.90 -5.60 -1.18
N SER A 13 -8.81 -5.93 -1.89
CA SER A 13 -7.72 -6.79 -1.40
C SER A 13 -7.03 -6.17 -0.19
N HIS A 14 -6.73 -4.87 -0.24
CA HIS A 14 -6.01 -4.17 0.81
C HIS A 14 -6.84 -4.02 2.09
N ARG A 15 -8.14 -3.74 1.98
CA ARG A 15 -9.08 -3.73 3.12
C ARG A 15 -9.17 -5.11 3.79
N HIS A 16 -9.18 -6.17 2.99
CA HIS A 16 -9.14 -7.54 3.51
C HIS A 16 -7.84 -7.80 4.28
N HIS A 17 -6.68 -7.39 3.73
CA HIS A 17 -5.39 -7.49 4.44
C HIS A 17 -5.42 -6.75 5.78
N HIS A 18 -5.89 -5.51 5.85
CA HIS A 18 -5.99 -4.79 7.13
C HIS A 18 -6.95 -5.46 8.13
N GLY A 19 -8.11 -5.94 7.66
CA GLY A 19 -9.08 -6.61 8.53
C GLY A 19 -8.67 -8.00 9.02
N ALA A 20 -7.71 -8.63 8.33
CA ALA A 20 -7.24 -9.99 8.60
C ALA A 20 -5.72 -10.06 8.83
N CYS A 21 -5.05 -8.93 9.07
CA CYS A 21 -3.59 -8.83 9.04
C CYS A 21 -2.95 -9.89 9.94
N ASP A 22 -1.95 -10.60 9.42
CA ASP A 22 -1.21 -11.63 10.15
C ASP A 22 -2.07 -12.79 10.69
N THR A 23 -3.25 -13.02 10.14
CA THR A 23 -4.09 -14.21 10.41
C THR A 23 -4.01 -15.21 9.26
N GLU A 24 -4.56 -16.42 9.44
CA GLU A 24 -4.62 -17.44 8.37
C GLU A 24 -5.40 -16.98 7.13
N SER A 25 -6.27 -15.97 7.26
CA SER A 25 -7.00 -15.40 6.13
C SER A 25 -6.24 -14.28 5.40
N ASP A 26 -5.06 -13.87 5.88
CA ASP A 26 -4.15 -13.00 5.15
C ASP A 26 -3.35 -13.79 4.11
N VAL A 27 -3.83 -13.72 2.88
CA VAL A 27 -3.33 -14.40 1.68
C VAL A 27 -1.91 -13.99 1.24
N HIS A 28 -1.30 -12.99 1.87
CA HIS A 28 0.12 -12.67 1.71
C HIS A 28 0.80 -12.43 3.06
N SER A 29 0.34 -13.15 4.08
CA SER A 29 0.84 -13.05 5.44
C SER A 29 2.37 -13.22 5.47
N PRO A 30 3.10 -12.31 6.13
CA PRO A 30 4.53 -12.49 6.38
C PRO A 30 4.83 -13.70 7.28
N LYS A 31 3.84 -14.20 8.04
CA LYS A 31 3.98 -15.41 8.86
C LYS A 31 4.18 -16.69 8.04
N ASP A 32 3.72 -16.72 6.80
CA ASP A 32 3.94 -17.84 5.86
C ASP A 32 5.33 -17.81 5.22
N GLY A 33 6.12 -16.77 5.52
CA GLY A 33 7.52 -16.65 5.16
C GLY A 33 7.82 -15.45 4.26
N PHE A 34 9.06 -14.96 4.35
CA PHE A 34 9.51 -13.76 3.64
C PHE A 34 9.26 -13.81 2.13
N TRP A 35 9.66 -14.90 1.47
CA TRP A 35 9.49 -15.06 0.01
C TRP A 35 8.04 -15.24 -0.39
N TRP A 36 7.21 -15.82 0.50
CA TRP A 36 5.77 -15.91 0.28
C TRP A 36 5.14 -14.52 0.23
N ALA A 37 5.35 -13.70 1.27
CA ALA A 37 4.85 -12.33 1.32
C ALA A 37 5.41 -11.42 0.22
N HIS A 38 6.66 -11.67 -0.23
CA HIS A 38 7.27 -10.88 -1.30
C HIS A 38 6.72 -11.20 -2.69
N ALA A 39 6.48 -12.47 -3.03
CA ALA A 39 5.99 -12.81 -4.38
C ALA A 39 5.36 -14.20 -4.46
N GLY A 40 5.65 -15.11 -3.53
CA GLY A 40 5.15 -16.48 -3.56
C GLY A 40 3.63 -16.57 -3.56
N TRP A 41 2.96 -15.63 -2.91
CA TRP A 41 1.50 -15.54 -2.91
C TRP A 41 0.88 -15.42 -4.32
N LEU A 42 1.62 -14.90 -5.32
CA LEU A 42 1.15 -14.80 -6.71
C LEU A 42 0.94 -16.16 -7.35
N LEU A 43 1.57 -17.21 -6.81
CA LEU A 43 1.47 -18.57 -7.31
C LEU A 43 0.22 -19.29 -6.78
N ASP A 44 -0.42 -18.76 -5.72
CA ASP A 44 -1.67 -19.29 -5.21
C ASP A 44 -2.87 -18.58 -5.85
N GLN A 45 -3.45 -19.25 -6.85
CA GLN A 45 -4.67 -18.78 -7.50
C GLN A 45 -5.83 -18.71 -6.51
N THR A 46 -5.92 -19.61 -5.54
CA THR A 46 -7.03 -19.72 -4.58
C THR A 46 -7.07 -18.48 -3.67
N GLY A 47 -5.93 -18.14 -3.06
CA GLY A 47 -5.75 -16.91 -2.30
C GLY A 47 -5.90 -15.64 -3.16
N THR A 48 -5.59 -15.69 -4.46
CA THR A 48 -5.80 -14.56 -5.37
C THR A 48 -7.29 -14.29 -5.65
N TRP A 49 -8.13 -15.32 -5.75
CA TRP A 49 -9.58 -15.19 -5.95
C TRP A 49 -10.35 -14.78 -4.69
N MET A 50 -9.89 -15.21 -3.49
CA MET A 50 -10.50 -14.84 -2.21
C MET A 50 -10.35 -13.35 -1.85
N ARG A 51 -9.46 -12.62 -2.53
CA ARG A 51 -9.17 -11.18 -2.31
C ARG A 51 -10.25 -10.22 -2.80
N CYS A 52 -11.21 -10.71 -3.57
CA CYS A 52 -12.33 -9.90 -4.07
C CYS A 52 -13.58 -10.16 -3.24
N ASP A 53 -13.64 -9.61 -2.02
CA ASP A 53 -14.95 -9.38 -1.44
C ASP A 53 -15.64 -8.29 -2.25
N LYS A 54 -16.65 -8.68 -3.03
CA LYS A 54 -17.38 -7.75 -3.89
C LYS A 54 -18.11 -6.67 -3.09
N ASN A 55 -18.28 -6.84 -1.78
CA ASN A 55 -19.08 -5.94 -0.95
C ASN A 55 -18.24 -4.91 -0.17
N ASN A 56 -16.95 -5.16 0.06
CA ASN A 56 -16.11 -4.29 0.88
C ASN A 56 -15.54 -3.05 0.14
N ALA A 57 -15.88 -2.85 -1.14
CA ALA A 57 -15.44 -1.72 -1.98
C ALA A 57 -16.61 -1.05 -2.73
N SER A 58 -17.82 -1.15 -2.16
CA SER A 58 -19.06 -0.62 -2.76
C SER A 58 -19.04 0.92 -2.91
N ASP A 59 -18.33 1.62 -2.03
CA ASP A 59 -18.08 3.07 -2.08
C ASP A 59 -17.38 3.50 -3.38
N LEU A 60 -16.46 2.70 -3.91
CA LEU A 60 -15.83 2.95 -5.21
C LEU A 60 -16.68 2.44 -6.37
N GLN A 61 -17.35 1.29 -6.22
CA GLN A 61 -18.21 0.74 -7.26
C GLN A 61 -19.36 1.67 -7.63
N GLY A 62 -19.86 2.47 -6.66
CA GLY A 62 -20.86 3.51 -6.88
C GLY A 62 -20.40 4.67 -7.75
N GLN A 63 -19.09 4.87 -7.91
CA GLN A 63 -18.54 6.03 -8.62
C GLN A 63 -18.17 5.70 -10.08
N TRP A 64 -18.64 6.54 -11.00
CA TRP A 64 -18.47 6.32 -12.44
C TRP A 64 -16.99 6.27 -12.88
N PHE A 65 -16.14 7.09 -12.28
CA PHE A 65 -14.73 7.20 -12.62
C PHE A 65 -13.99 5.88 -12.40
N TYR A 66 -14.18 5.26 -11.22
CA TYR A 66 -13.54 3.97 -10.92
C TYR A 66 -14.09 2.83 -11.77
N ARG A 67 -15.39 2.86 -12.11
CA ARG A 67 -15.97 1.90 -13.07
C ARG A 67 -15.39 2.07 -14.48
N MET A 68 -15.20 3.31 -14.93
CA MET A 68 -14.55 3.60 -16.22
C MET A 68 -13.11 3.10 -16.24
N LEU A 69 -12.35 3.33 -15.15
CA LEU A 69 -10.99 2.79 -15.03
C LEU A 69 -11.00 1.25 -15.06
N GLN A 70 -11.90 0.59 -14.33
CA GLN A 70 -12.01 -0.86 -14.39
C GLN A 70 -12.32 -1.35 -15.82
N ALA A 71 -13.32 -0.76 -16.48
CA ALA A 71 -13.78 -1.18 -17.81
C ALA A 71 -12.72 -0.95 -18.90
N THR A 72 -11.90 0.09 -18.76
CA THR A 72 -10.87 0.46 -19.75
C THR A 72 -9.45 0.06 -19.35
N TYR A 73 -9.30 -0.75 -18.29
CA TYR A 73 -8.00 -1.05 -17.69
C TYR A 73 -6.93 -1.53 -18.69
N PRO A 74 -7.19 -2.53 -19.57
CA PRO A 74 -6.18 -2.96 -20.54
C PRO A 74 -5.76 -1.83 -21.50
N LEU A 75 -6.70 -0.95 -21.88
CA LEU A 75 -6.43 0.15 -22.80
C LEU A 75 -5.43 1.15 -22.19
N HIS A 76 -5.71 1.68 -21.02
CA HIS A 76 -4.87 2.74 -20.44
C HIS A 76 -3.68 2.21 -19.64
N ALA A 77 -3.72 0.97 -19.15
CA ALA A 77 -2.61 0.39 -18.38
C ALA A 77 -1.58 -0.34 -19.25
N ILE A 78 -1.98 -0.84 -20.43
CA ILE A 78 -1.14 -1.68 -21.29
C ILE A 78 -1.01 -1.09 -22.70
N VAL A 79 -2.12 -0.93 -23.42
CA VAL A 79 -2.09 -0.56 -24.85
C VAL A 79 -1.53 0.84 -25.07
N LEU A 80 -2.09 1.86 -24.43
CA LEU A 80 -1.66 3.26 -24.60
C LEU A 80 -0.19 3.49 -24.17
N PRO A 81 0.29 2.95 -23.02
CA PRO A 81 1.69 3.12 -22.64
C PRO A 81 2.67 2.42 -23.57
N ILE A 82 2.38 1.18 -24.00
CA ILE A 82 3.25 0.46 -24.95
C ILE A 82 3.29 1.19 -26.29
N ALA A 83 2.13 1.58 -26.82
CA ALA A 83 2.05 2.31 -28.08
C ALA A 83 2.79 3.66 -28.00
N GLY A 84 2.60 4.41 -26.90
CA GLY A 84 3.27 5.70 -26.69
C GLY A 84 4.79 5.56 -26.57
N LEU A 85 5.28 4.57 -25.81
CA LEU A 85 6.72 4.31 -25.68
C LEU A 85 7.33 3.83 -26.99
N TYR A 86 6.62 2.99 -27.73
CA TYR A 86 7.05 2.54 -29.05
C TYR A 86 7.11 3.70 -30.06
N ALA A 87 6.11 4.58 -30.05
CA ALA A 87 6.11 5.78 -30.89
C ALA A 87 7.23 6.77 -30.51
N PHE A 88 7.57 6.86 -29.22
CA PHE A 88 8.59 7.78 -28.72
C PHE A 88 10.02 7.33 -29.03
N GLY A 89 10.33 6.03 -28.89
CA GLY A 89 11.70 5.54 -29.06
C GLY A 89 11.80 4.05 -29.39
N GLY A 90 10.75 3.47 -29.96
CA GLY A 90 10.72 2.09 -30.43
C GLY A 90 10.81 1.05 -29.31
N LEU A 91 11.26 -0.14 -29.69
CA LEU A 91 11.34 -1.30 -28.79
C LEU A 91 12.19 -1.06 -27.52
N PRO A 92 13.35 -0.37 -27.57
CA PRO A 92 14.12 -0.10 -26.34
C PRO A 92 13.32 0.67 -25.29
N CYS A 93 12.53 1.67 -25.68
CA CYS A 93 11.68 2.42 -24.77
C CYS A 93 10.55 1.57 -24.19
N VAL A 94 10.02 0.60 -24.95
CA VAL A 94 9.03 -0.35 -24.42
C VAL A 94 9.69 -1.30 -23.41
N LEU A 95 10.85 -1.88 -23.73
CA LEU A 95 11.54 -2.82 -22.84
C LEU A 95 11.90 -2.17 -21.50
N TRP A 96 12.47 -0.97 -21.52
CA TRP A 96 12.88 -0.28 -20.30
C TRP A 96 11.74 0.47 -19.62
N GLY A 97 10.99 1.29 -20.38
CA GLY A 97 9.94 2.16 -19.86
C GLY A 97 8.65 1.44 -19.51
N PHE A 98 8.41 0.26 -20.07
CA PHE A 98 7.28 -0.60 -19.71
C PHE A 98 7.72 -1.80 -18.90
N PHE A 99 8.36 -2.80 -19.51
CA PHE A 99 8.56 -4.10 -18.86
C PHE A 99 9.47 -4.05 -17.64
N PHE A 100 10.71 -3.54 -17.78
CA PHE A 100 11.65 -3.44 -16.67
C PHE A 100 11.08 -2.57 -15.55
N ARG A 101 10.56 -1.39 -15.89
CA ARG A 101 9.95 -0.47 -14.94
C ARG A 101 8.77 -1.10 -14.17
N VAL A 102 7.92 -1.88 -14.82
CA VAL A 102 6.81 -2.60 -14.14
C VAL A 102 7.35 -3.59 -13.12
N VAL A 103 8.30 -4.44 -13.51
CA VAL A 103 8.90 -5.43 -12.62
C VAL A 103 9.59 -4.74 -11.43
N TRP A 104 10.31 -3.65 -11.67
CA TRP A 104 10.92 -2.85 -10.62
C TRP A 104 9.88 -2.31 -9.63
N VAL A 105 8.80 -1.69 -10.13
CA VAL A 105 7.71 -1.16 -9.29
C VAL A 105 7.05 -2.26 -8.48
N TRP A 106 6.85 -3.44 -9.06
CA TRP A 106 6.31 -4.60 -8.35
C TRP A 106 7.18 -5.03 -7.17
N HIS A 107 8.49 -5.22 -7.37
CA HIS A 107 9.38 -5.60 -6.27
C HIS A 107 9.43 -4.55 -5.16
N VAL A 108 9.41 -3.26 -5.50
CA VAL A 108 9.33 -2.18 -4.51
C VAL A 108 8.02 -2.26 -3.72
N THR A 109 6.90 -2.50 -4.39
CA THR A 109 5.58 -2.61 -3.75
C THR A 109 5.52 -3.83 -2.85
N TRP A 110 5.96 -4.99 -3.33
CA TRP A 110 5.92 -6.22 -2.53
C TRP A 110 6.94 -6.23 -1.39
N ALA A 111 8.01 -5.45 -1.49
CA ALA A 111 8.90 -5.21 -0.36
C ALA A 111 8.21 -4.49 0.80
N VAL A 112 7.10 -3.77 0.57
CA VAL A 112 6.27 -3.27 1.67
C VAL A 112 5.74 -4.45 2.49
N ASN A 113 5.15 -5.46 1.84
CA ASN A 113 4.61 -6.64 2.50
C ASN A 113 5.69 -7.55 3.13
N SER A 114 6.88 -7.62 2.54
CA SER A 114 7.92 -8.52 3.02
C SER A 114 8.96 -7.83 3.90
N VAL A 115 9.65 -6.82 3.39
CA VAL A 115 10.74 -6.13 4.12
C VAL A 115 10.18 -5.35 5.30
N SER A 116 9.05 -4.65 5.12
CA SER A 116 8.46 -3.83 6.18
C SER A 116 7.65 -4.65 7.20
N HIS A 117 7.73 -5.98 7.16
CA HIS A 117 7.19 -6.88 8.19
C HIS A 117 8.28 -7.74 8.85
N VAL A 118 9.53 -7.62 8.39
CA VAL A 118 10.66 -8.41 8.90
C VAL A 118 11.79 -7.53 9.42
N TRP A 119 12.03 -6.37 8.80
CA TRP A 119 13.13 -5.48 9.14
C TRP A 119 12.68 -4.03 9.32
N GLY A 120 12.97 -3.47 10.48
CA GLY A 120 12.66 -2.09 10.81
C GLY A 120 12.52 -1.89 12.31
N PHE A 121 11.62 -0.99 12.69
CA PHE A 121 11.27 -0.69 14.08
C PHE A 121 9.77 -0.41 14.20
N GLN A 122 9.19 -0.65 15.38
CA GLN A 122 7.78 -0.35 15.67
C GLN A 122 7.70 0.84 16.62
N ASP A 123 7.10 1.94 16.15
CA ASP A 123 6.80 3.11 16.99
C ASP A 123 5.49 2.93 17.77
N TRP A 124 4.60 2.08 17.26
CA TRP A 124 3.26 1.87 17.78
C TRP A 124 3.01 0.39 18.04
N ASN A 125 2.35 0.10 19.16
CA ASN A 125 1.87 -1.21 19.51
C ASN A 125 0.53 -1.49 18.78
N THR A 126 0.64 -2.01 17.57
CA THR A 126 -0.50 -2.39 16.71
C THR A 126 -0.98 -3.83 16.95
N GLY A 127 -0.12 -4.68 17.55
CA GLY A 127 -0.37 -6.11 17.73
C GLY A 127 -0.03 -6.98 16.51
N ASP A 128 0.24 -6.36 15.36
CA ASP A 128 0.79 -7.00 14.16
C ASP A 128 2.33 -6.88 14.12
N ILE A 129 2.96 -7.48 13.10
CA ILE A 129 4.41 -7.44 12.91
C ILE A 129 4.89 -6.35 11.93
N SER A 130 4.01 -5.42 11.54
CA SER A 130 4.38 -4.33 10.63
C SER A 130 5.46 -3.44 11.25
N MET A 131 6.42 -2.99 10.44
CA MET A 131 7.58 -2.22 10.87
C MET A 131 7.79 -1.00 9.98
N ASN A 132 8.30 0.08 10.57
CA ASN A 132 8.81 1.23 9.84
C ASN A 132 10.20 0.91 9.26
N ASN A 133 10.37 1.10 7.96
CA ASN A 133 11.60 0.90 7.21
C ASN A 133 11.89 2.09 6.30
N TRP A 134 12.99 2.81 6.57
CA TRP A 134 13.32 4.05 5.86
C TRP A 134 13.69 3.82 4.39
N LEU A 135 14.33 2.70 4.05
CA LEU A 135 14.72 2.40 2.67
C LEU A 135 13.48 2.15 1.82
N ILE A 136 12.54 1.36 2.34
CA ILE A 136 11.23 1.17 1.71
C ILE A 136 10.43 2.47 1.71
N GLY A 137 10.55 3.31 2.75
CA GLY A 137 9.94 4.63 2.80
C GLY A 137 10.35 5.52 1.62
N ILE A 138 11.63 5.47 1.22
CA ILE A 138 12.12 6.20 0.04
C ILE A 138 11.67 5.53 -1.26
N LEU A 139 11.89 4.22 -1.40
CA LEU A 139 11.63 3.49 -2.65
C LEU A 139 10.13 3.44 -2.98
N ALA A 140 9.29 3.20 -1.99
CA ALA A 140 7.84 3.10 -2.09
C ALA A 140 7.12 4.41 -1.72
N PHE A 141 7.82 5.54 -1.78
CA PHE A 141 7.23 6.90 -1.70
C PHE A 141 6.47 7.21 -0.40
N GLY A 142 6.82 6.54 0.70
CA GLY A 142 6.24 6.74 2.03
C GLY A 142 5.65 5.45 2.62
N GLU A 143 5.30 4.46 1.79
CA GLU A 143 4.65 3.21 2.24
C GLU A 143 5.50 2.36 3.20
N GLY A 144 6.82 2.58 3.23
CA GLY A 144 7.71 1.91 4.18
C GLY A 144 7.56 2.37 5.62
N TRP A 145 6.85 3.46 5.91
CA TRP A 145 6.42 3.78 7.28
C TRP A 145 5.23 2.90 7.69
N HIS A 146 5.41 1.59 7.57
CA HIS A 146 4.33 0.63 7.54
C HIS A 146 3.69 0.43 8.91
N ASN A 147 4.48 0.44 9.99
CA ASN A 147 3.92 0.42 11.35
C ASN A 147 3.08 1.67 11.66
N ASN A 148 3.47 2.84 11.16
CA ASN A 148 2.62 4.03 11.28
C ASN A 148 1.31 3.87 10.50
N HIS A 149 1.38 3.30 9.31
CA HIS A 149 0.22 3.04 8.46
C HIS A 149 -0.77 2.07 9.12
N HIS A 150 -0.29 0.93 9.63
CA HIS A 150 -1.12 -0.03 10.37
C HIS A 150 -1.73 0.57 11.65
N ALA A 151 -0.99 1.42 12.36
CA ALA A 151 -1.52 2.11 13.53
C ALA A 151 -2.62 3.13 13.19
N PHE A 152 -2.53 3.78 12.04
CA PHE A 152 -3.44 4.87 11.65
C PHE A 152 -3.83 4.78 10.17
N GLU A 153 -4.46 3.69 9.77
CA GLU A 153 -4.87 3.39 8.38
C GLU A 153 -5.72 4.47 7.70
N ASN A 154 -6.39 5.31 8.50
CA ASN A 154 -7.22 6.43 8.03
C ASN A 154 -6.43 7.75 7.87
N SER A 155 -5.13 7.76 8.16
CA SER A 155 -4.25 8.92 8.01
C SER A 155 -3.93 9.18 6.55
N SER A 156 -3.92 10.44 6.12
CA SER A 156 -3.51 10.84 4.77
C SER A 156 -1.98 10.88 4.58
N ARG A 157 -1.21 10.58 5.64
CA ARG A 157 0.26 10.48 5.63
C ARG A 157 0.73 9.26 6.40
N HIS A 158 1.78 8.60 5.92
CA HIS A 158 2.41 7.45 6.57
C HIS A 158 3.62 7.89 7.42
N GLY A 159 4.42 8.83 6.95
CA GLY A 159 5.51 9.38 7.76
C GLY A 159 4.95 10.31 8.83
N LEU A 160 5.08 10.01 10.13
CA LEU A 160 4.54 10.80 11.25
C LEU A 160 5.58 11.66 11.97
N LYS A 161 6.87 11.36 11.79
CA LYS A 161 8.00 12.13 12.34
C LYS A 161 8.59 13.07 11.27
N TRP A 162 9.25 14.15 11.70
CA TRP A 162 9.79 15.18 10.79
C TRP A 162 10.83 14.65 9.78
N TRP A 163 11.55 13.58 10.14
CA TRP A 163 12.58 12.94 9.30
C TRP A 163 12.02 11.82 8.41
N GLN A 164 10.76 11.43 8.59
CA GLN A 164 10.12 10.38 7.81
C GLN A 164 9.66 10.95 6.46
N VAL A 165 10.52 10.81 5.45
CA VAL A 165 10.25 11.27 4.08
C VAL A 165 9.05 10.50 3.51
N ASP A 166 8.05 11.24 3.05
CA ASP A 166 6.80 10.70 2.53
C ASP A 166 6.40 11.49 1.28
N MET A 167 6.76 10.96 0.11
CA MET A 167 6.58 11.65 -1.17
C MET A 167 5.10 11.68 -1.58
N THR A 168 4.33 10.65 -1.21
CA THR A 168 2.88 10.61 -1.38
C THR A 168 2.22 11.74 -0.60
N TRP A 169 2.60 11.92 0.67
CA TRP A 169 2.13 13.02 1.50
C TRP A 169 2.46 14.40 0.91
N TYR A 170 3.69 14.60 0.43
CA TYR A 170 4.07 15.87 -0.21
C TYR A 170 3.25 16.13 -1.47
N THR A 171 2.95 15.09 -2.25
CA THR A 171 2.06 15.19 -3.42
C THR A 171 0.65 15.60 -3.01
N ILE A 172 0.10 14.99 -1.95
CA ILE A 172 -1.21 15.35 -1.40
C ILE A 172 -1.23 16.82 -0.94
N LYS A 173 -0.17 17.31 -0.29
CA LYS A 173 -0.05 18.72 0.11
C LYS A 173 -0.02 19.69 -1.07
N VAL A 174 0.62 19.30 -2.18
CA VAL A 174 0.59 20.09 -3.41
C VAL A 174 -0.83 20.13 -3.98
N LEU A 175 -1.54 19.01 -4.00
CA LEU A 175 -2.94 18.96 -4.44
C LEU A 175 -3.85 19.81 -3.54
N GLU A 176 -3.66 19.77 -2.22
CA GLU A 176 -4.39 20.60 -1.27
C GLU A 176 -4.13 22.09 -1.49
N PHE A 177 -2.88 22.48 -1.76
CA PHE A 177 -2.54 23.86 -2.07
C PHE A 177 -3.31 24.39 -3.30
N PHE A 178 -3.52 23.55 -4.31
CA PHE A 178 -4.34 23.89 -5.48
C PHE A 178 -5.84 23.70 -5.28
N GLY A 179 -6.30 23.31 -4.09
CA GLY A 179 -7.72 23.05 -3.78
C GLY A 179 -8.27 21.78 -4.44
N LEU A 180 -7.41 20.86 -4.89
CA LEU A 180 -7.79 19.59 -5.50
C LEU A 180 -7.96 18.47 -4.47
N ALA A 181 -7.44 18.67 -3.26
CA ALA A 181 -7.65 17.81 -2.10
C ALA A 181 -8.05 18.66 -0.89
N TRP A 182 -8.93 18.13 -0.04
CA TRP A 182 -9.39 18.77 1.19
C TRP A 182 -9.83 17.69 2.18
N ASP A 183 -10.14 18.09 3.43
CA ASP A 183 -10.52 17.18 4.52
C ASP A 183 -9.49 16.08 4.82
N LEU A 184 -8.21 16.45 4.74
CA LEU A 184 -7.09 15.55 5.05
C LEU A 184 -7.15 15.08 6.51
N LYS A 185 -6.93 13.79 6.72
CA LYS A 185 -7.05 13.15 8.03
C LYS A 185 -5.67 12.89 8.62
N TYR A 186 -5.56 13.06 9.94
CA TYR A 186 -4.32 12.82 10.69
C TYR A 186 -4.65 12.10 12.01
N PRO A 187 -3.70 11.33 12.56
CA PRO A 187 -3.86 10.79 13.89
C PRO A 187 -3.88 11.92 14.92
N THR A 188 -4.91 11.94 15.76
CA THR A 188 -4.96 12.83 16.93
C THR A 188 -3.97 12.36 17.99
N GLU A 189 -3.44 13.28 18.81
CA GLU A 189 -2.54 12.91 19.93
C GLU A 189 -3.13 11.84 20.86
N SER A 190 -4.44 11.87 21.11
CA SER A 190 -5.11 10.85 21.93
C SER A 190 -5.00 9.45 21.33
N LYS A 191 -5.28 9.31 20.02
CA LYS A 191 -5.09 8.05 19.29
C LYS A 191 -3.62 7.60 19.29
N MET A 192 -2.69 8.53 19.10
CA MET A 192 -1.25 8.23 19.14
C MET A 192 -0.83 7.71 20.51
N ARG A 193 -1.21 8.39 21.59
CA ARG A 193 -0.96 7.91 22.95
C ARG A 193 -1.53 6.51 23.17
N LYS A 194 -2.76 6.24 22.75
CA LYS A 194 -3.40 4.93 22.95
C LYS A 194 -2.57 3.77 22.38
N LEU A 195 -1.94 3.96 21.22
CA LEU A 195 -1.12 2.95 20.55
C LEU A 195 0.38 3.07 20.90
N SER A 196 0.77 3.96 21.82
CA SER A 196 2.15 4.06 22.26
C SER A 196 2.53 2.89 23.18
N TRP A 197 3.79 2.47 23.11
CA TRP A 197 4.34 1.44 23.99
C TRP A 197 4.23 1.80 25.48
N ASP A 198 4.34 3.09 25.84
CA ASP A 198 4.20 3.56 27.23
C ASP A 198 2.84 3.17 27.84
N ASN A 199 1.76 3.30 27.06
CA ASN A 199 0.42 2.93 27.52
C ASN A 199 0.21 1.41 27.57
N ALA A 200 0.82 0.66 26.65
CA ALA A 200 0.76 -0.81 26.68
C ALA A 200 1.44 -1.37 27.94
N ASN A 201 2.64 -0.88 28.24
CA ASN A 201 3.40 -1.27 29.42
C ASN A 201 2.65 -0.91 30.72
N ALA A 202 1.96 0.24 30.75
CA ALA A 202 1.14 0.65 31.89
C ALA A 202 -0.10 -0.25 32.09
N ALA A 203 -0.70 -0.75 31.01
CA ALA A 203 -1.83 -1.68 31.09
C ALA A 203 -1.40 -3.07 31.60
N GLU A 204 -0.25 -3.56 31.15
CA GLU A 204 0.32 -4.84 31.62
C GLU A 204 0.76 -4.79 33.08
N ALA A 205 1.25 -3.65 33.58
CA ALA A 205 1.67 -3.50 34.97
C ALA A 205 0.51 -3.52 35.99
N VAL A 206 -0.74 -3.41 35.53
CA VAL A 206 -1.94 -3.35 36.38
C VAL A 206 -2.79 -4.64 36.27
N ALA A 207 -2.45 -5.53 35.33
CA ALA A 207 -3.11 -6.82 35.11
C ALA A 207 -2.44 -7.96 35.90
#